data_AF-A0A9E4Z0N1-F1
#
_entry.id   AF-A0A9E4Z0N1-F1
#
_cell.length_a   1.000
_cell.length_b   1.000
_cell.length_c   1.000
_cell.angle_alpha   90.00
_cell.angle_beta   90.00
_cell.angle_gamma   90.00
#
_symmetry.space_group_name_H-M   'P 1'
#
loop_
_entity.id
_entity.type
_entity.pdbx_description
1 polymer ?
#
loop_
_entity_poly.entity_id
_entity_poly.type
_entity_poly.pdbx_seq_one_letter_code
_entity_poly.pdbx_strand_id
1 'polypeptide(L)'
;MFPQLRKLEKKYANVLAVIGVHSAKFPNEKDTYNLAKAVHRHQIEHPVINDGQFQIWREYSCRAWPTLMFIDPQGNVVGKHEGEMSYEDFDGLISQMVSEYDSQGTLDHQPLPSGYRPSEDTTLSFPGKVLA
;
A
#
# COMPACT_ATOMS: atom_id res chain seq x y z
N MET A 1 -3.83 -9.41 2.46
CA MET A 1 -2.88 -8.27 2.33
C MET A 1 -3.29 -7.01 3.10
N PHE A 2 -4.43 -6.35 2.82
CA PHE A 2 -4.72 -5.04 3.43
C PHE A 2 -4.75 -5.00 4.97
N PRO A 3 -5.33 -6.01 5.68
CA PRO A 3 -5.26 -6.03 7.15
C PRO A 3 -3.83 -6.14 7.68
N GLN A 4 -2.95 -6.87 6.98
CA GLN A 4 -1.54 -6.99 7.33
C GLN A 4 -0.82 -5.65 7.16
N LEU A 5 -1.00 -4.97 6.02
CA LEU A 5 -0.43 -3.64 5.75
C LEU A 5 -0.87 -2.61 6.80
N ARG A 6 -2.17 -2.57 7.15
CA ARG A 6 -2.69 -1.68 8.18
C ARG A 6 -2.02 -1.88 9.55
N LYS A 7 -1.68 -3.12 9.91
CA LYS A 7 -0.95 -3.38 11.16
C LYS A 7 0.48 -2.86 11.10
N LEU A 8 1.16 -3.06 9.97
CA LEU A 8 2.54 -2.59 9.76
C LEU A 8 2.63 -1.06 9.71
N GLU A 9 1.73 -0.41 8.99
CA GLU A 9 1.63 1.05 8.93
C GLU A 9 1.45 1.66 10.33
N LYS A 10 0.64 1.03 11.19
CA LYS A 10 0.49 1.47 12.59
C LYS A 10 1.72 1.20 13.43
N LYS A 11 2.35 0.03 13.27
CA LYS A 11 3.54 -0.35 14.04
C LYS A 11 4.75 0.53 13.72
N TYR A 12 4.91 0.90 12.45
CA TYR A 12 6.06 1.63 11.91
C TYR A 12 5.69 3.04 11.41
N ALA A 13 4.68 3.68 12.00
CA ALA A 13 4.07 4.90 11.48
C ALA A 13 5.03 6.08 11.21
N ASN A 14 6.15 6.13 11.93
CA ASN A 14 7.15 7.19 11.79
C ASN A 14 8.26 6.87 10.80
N VAL A 15 8.37 5.62 10.35
CA VAL A 15 9.54 5.12 9.59
C VAL A 15 9.18 4.28 8.36
N LEU A 16 7.91 3.93 8.17
CA LEU A 16 7.42 3.16 7.04
C LEU A 16 6.43 3.99 6.22
N ALA A 17 6.77 4.23 4.96
CA ALA A 17 5.85 4.70 3.94
C ALA A 17 5.31 3.52 3.12
N VAL A 18 3.99 3.39 3.00
CA VAL A 18 3.35 2.46 2.07
C VAL A 18 2.76 3.27 0.93
N ILE A 19 2.92 2.81 -0.31
CA ILE A 19 2.29 3.40 -1.50
C ILE A 19 1.62 2.28 -2.28
N GLY A 20 0.30 2.37 -2.42
CA GLY A 20 -0.48 1.43 -3.23
C GLY A 20 -0.41 1.81 -4.70
N VAL A 21 0.25 1.00 -5.53
CA VAL A 21 0.23 1.19 -6.99
C VAL A 21 -0.88 0.32 -7.58
N HIS A 22 -2.02 0.93 -7.89
CA HIS A 22 -3.14 0.23 -8.50
C HIS A 22 -2.94 0.10 -10.01
N SER A 23 -2.40 -1.03 -10.45
CA SER A 23 -2.33 -1.38 -11.86
C SER A 23 -3.56 -2.21 -12.24
N ALA A 24 -4.49 -1.58 -12.97
CA ALA A 24 -5.82 -2.09 -13.25
C ALA A 24 -5.82 -3.35 -14.14
N LYS A 25 -6.36 -4.47 -13.66
CA LYS A 25 -6.51 -5.71 -14.43
C LYS A 25 -7.66 -5.59 -15.43
N PHE A 26 -8.75 -4.94 -15.05
CA PHE A 26 -9.94 -4.77 -15.88
C PHE A 26 -10.14 -3.30 -16.31
N PRO A 27 -10.76 -3.02 -17.47
CA PRO A 27 -11.00 -1.65 -17.93
C PRO A 27 -11.73 -0.77 -16.91
N ASN A 28 -12.72 -1.33 -16.20
CA ASN A 28 -13.49 -0.62 -15.18
C ASN A 28 -12.64 -0.16 -13.98
N GLU A 29 -11.53 -0.85 -13.71
CA GLU A 29 -10.63 -0.54 -12.61
C GLU A 29 -9.66 0.60 -12.94
N LYS A 30 -9.58 1.04 -14.22
CA LYS A 30 -8.79 2.20 -14.63
C LYS A 30 -9.43 3.53 -14.23
N ASP A 31 -10.74 3.51 -14.01
CA ASP A 31 -11.49 4.71 -13.65
C ASP A 31 -11.15 5.16 -12.22
N THR A 32 -10.68 6.39 -12.08
CA THR A 32 -10.25 6.95 -10.78
C THR A 32 -11.38 7.02 -9.76
N TYR A 33 -12.63 7.22 -10.20
CA TYR A 33 -13.78 7.28 -9.31
C TYR A 33 -14.11 5.89 -8.74
N ASN A 34 -14.06 4.84 -9.56
CA ASN A 34 -14.19 3.46 -9.11
C ASN A 34 -13.06 3.03 -8.18
N LEU A 35 -11.82 3.42 -8.49
CA LEU A 35 -10.67 3.17 -7.61
C LEU A 35 -10.87 3.85 -6.26
N ALA A 36 -11.26 5.13 -6.24
CA ALA A 36 -11.53 5.85 -5.00
C ALA A 36 -12.58 5.13 -4.16
N LYS A 37 -13.67 4.61 -4.76
CA LYS A 37 -14.65 3.80 -4.04
C LYS A 37 -14.05 2.53 -3.43
N ALA A 38 -13.17 1.84 -4.15
CA ALA A 38 -12.50 0.64 -3.64
C ALA A 38 -11.56 0.98 -2.46
N VAL A 39 -10.80 2.08 -2.56
CA VAL A 39 -9.95 2.60 -1.48
C VAL A 39 -10.75 2.83 -0.19
N HIS A 40 -11.90 3.51 -0.30
CA HIS A 40 -12.78 3.74 0.85
C HIS A 40 -13.40 2.44 1.39
N ARG A 41 -13.89 1.57 0.50
CA ARG A 41 -14.47 0.27 0.89
C ARG A 41 -13.50 -0.61 1.68
N HIS A 42 -12.22 -0.59 1.30
CA HIS A 42 -11.18 -1.41 1.94
C HIS A 42 -10.45 -0.71 3.10
N GLN A 43 -10.79 0.56 3.38
CA GLN A 43 -10.19 1.40 4.41
C GLN A 43 -8.67 1.48 4.21
N ILE A 44 -8.28 1.84 2.99
CA ILE A 44 -6.88 2.07 2.63
C ILE A 44 -6.54 3.53 2.96
N GLU A 45 -5.63 3.73 3.92
CA GLU A 45 -5.26 5.06 4.41
C GLU A 45 -3.96 5.59 3.78
N HIS A 46 -3.11 4.69 3.29
CA HIS A 46 -1.90 5.07 2.57
C HIS A 46 -2.20 5.67 1.17
N PRO A 47 -1.29 6.48 0.61
CA PRO A 47 -1.42 7.01 -0.75
C PRO A 47 -1.58 5.91 -1.80
N VAL A 48 -2.52 6.13 -2.74
CA VAL A 48 -2.78 5.20 -3.85
C VAL A 48 -2.60 5.92 -5.19
N ILE A 49 -1.77 5.33 -6.05
CA ILE A 49 -1.55 5.78 -7.43
C ILE A 49 -2.45 4.96 -8.36
N ASN A 50 -3.18 5.62 -9.26
CA ASN A 50 -3.89 4.96 -10.35
C ASN A 50 -2.95 4.72 -11.55
N ASP A 51 -2.35 3.54 -11.62
CA ASP A 51 -1.48 3.11 -12.73
C ASP A 51 -2.28 2.38 -13.83
N GLY A 52 -3.37 3.00 -14.30
CA GLY A 52 -4.26 2.40 -15.30
C GLY A 52 -3.62 2.15 -16.69
N GLN A 53 -2.43 2.69 -16.93
CA GLN A 53 -1.65 2.49 -18.16
C GLN A 53 -0.40 1.62 -17.95
N PHE A 54 -0.24 1.00 -16.77
CA PHE A 54 0.86 0.10 -16.45
C PHE A 54 2.26 0.73 -16.63
N GLN A 55 2.42 2.03 -16.41
CA GLN A 55 3.71 2.71 -16.53
C GLN A 55 4.65 2.24 -15.43
N ILE A 56 4.23 2.41 -14.17
CA ILE A 56 5.00 1.99 -12.99
C ILE A 56 5.17 0.47 -13.00
N TRP A 57 4.10 -0.27 -13.30
CA TRP A 57 4.16 -1.73 -13.42
C TRP A 57 5.28 -2.22 -14.36
N ARG A 58 5.43 -1.57 -15.53
CA ARG A 58 6.47 -1.93 -16.51
C ARG A 58 7.85 -1.48 -16.05
N GLU A 59 7.98 -0.26 -15.53
CA GLU A 59 9.26 0.28 -15.05
C GLU A 59 9.84 -0.56 -13.92
N TYR A 60 8.99 -1.01 -12.98
CA TYR A 60 9.38 -1.89 -11.88
C TYR A 60 9.40 -3.38 -12.26
N SER A 61 9.18 -3.72 -13.53
CA SER A 61 9.21 -5.11 -14.02
C SER A 61 8.32 -6.06 -13.20
N CYS A 62 7.12 -5.61 -12.83
CA CYS A 62 6.13 -6.39 -12.11
C CYS A 62 5.55 -7.48 -13.03
N ARG A 63 5.30 -8.69 -12.48
CA ARG A 63 4.82 -9.85 -13.25
C ARG A 63 3.63 -10.56 -12.64
N ALA A 64 3.34 -10.30 -11.36
CA ALA A 64 2.25 -10.92 -10.64
C ALA A 64 1.53 -9.90 -9.75
N TRP A 65 0.21 -10.05 -9.61
CA TRP A 65 -0.51 -9.42 -8.52
C TRP A 65 -0.60 -10.39 -7.33
N PRO A 66 -0.35 -9.93 -6.10
CA PRO A 66 0.36 -8.70 -5.77
C PRO A 66 1.88 -8.81 -6.01
N THR A 67 2.55 -7.67 -6.22
CA THR A 67 4.02 -7.54 -6.13
C THR A 67 4.33 -6.46 -5.10
N LEU A 68 5.25 -6.75 -4.18
CA LEU A 68 5.77 -5.81 -3.19
C LEU A 68 7.18 -5.38 -3.63
N MET A 69 7.44 -4.08 -3.55
CA MET A 69 8.77 -3.50 -3.76
C MET A 69 9.24 -2.85 -2.47
N PHE A 70 10.46 -3.17 -2.04
CA PHE A 70 11.09 -2.60 -0.85
C PHE A 70 12.10 -1.55 -1.28
N ILE A 71 11.94 -0.34 -0.77
CA ILE A 71 12.75 0.83 -1.13
C ILE A 71 13.40 1.35 0.15
N ASP A 72 14.72 1.61 0.10
CA ASP A 72 15.47 2.14 1.24
C ASP A 72 15.29 3.67 1.41
N PRO A 73 15.75 4.27 2.52
CA PRO A 73 15.63 5.72 2.74
C PRO A 73 16.38 6.59 1.72
N GLN A 74 17.28 6.01 0.92
CA GLN A 74 18.01 6.70 -0.15
C GLN A 74 17.31 6.60 -1.51
N GLY A 75 16.19 5.85 -1.58
CA GLY A 75 15.40 5.67 -2.79
C GLY A 75 15.81 4.48 -3.65
N ASN A 76 16.68 3.59 -3.16
CA ASN A 76 17.11 2.40 -3.90
C ASN A 76 16.12 1.25 -3.70
N VAL A 77 15.85 0.50 -4.77
CA VAL A 77 15.08 -0.76 -4.67
C VAL A 77 16.00 -1.84 -4.10
N VAL A 78 15.69 -2.33 -2.90
CA VAL A 78 16.50 -3.31 -2.17
C VAL A 78 15.88 -4.70 -2.11
N GLY A 79 14.61 -4.82 -2.51
CA GLY A 79 13.93 -6.12 -2.56
C GLY A 79 12.66 -6.10 -3.38
N LYS A 80 12.26 -7.30 -3.83
CA LYS A 80 11.01 -7.58 -4.53
C LYS A 80 10.41 -8.88 -4.03
N HIS A 81 9.11 -8.91 -3.76
CA HIS A 81 8.37 -10.13 -3.43
C HIS A 81 7.13 -10.26 -4.32
N GLU A 82 6.93 -11.40 -4.95
CA GLU A 82 5.76 -11.70 -5.76
C GLU A 82 4.83 -12.65 -4.99
N GLY A 83 3.54 -12.29 -4.93
CA GLY A 83 2.54 -13.03 -4.16
C GLY A 83 2.29 -12.46 -2.77
N GLU A 84 1.39 -13.11 -2.05
CA GLU A 84 1.07 -12.72 -0.68
C GLU A 84 2.21 -13.06 0.28
N MET A 85 2.26 -12.34 1.41
CA MET A 85 3.22 -12.55 2.49
C MET A 85 2.46 -12.57 3.82
N SER A 86 2.88 -13.43 4.75
CA SER A 86 2.32 -13.47 6.11
C SER A 86 2.63 -12.17 6.85
N TYR A 87 1.90 -11.87 7.93
CA TYR A 87 2.22 -10.68 8.71
C TYR A 87 3.58 -10.80 9.39
N GLU A 88 3.90 -12.00 9.88
CA GLU A 88 5.10 -12.31 10.64
C GLU A 88 6.36 -12.17 9.77
N ASP A 89 6.33 -12.67 8.54
CA ASP A 89 7.45 -12.52 7.59
C ASP A 89 7.67 -11.05 7.22
N PHE A 90 6.57 -10.33 6.99
CA PHE A 90 6.59 -8.92 6.63
C PHE A 90 7.13 -8.08 7.79
N ASP A 91 6.67 -8.36 9.01
CA ASP A 91 7.09 -7.66 10.21
C ASP A 91 8.57 -7.89 10.53
N GLY A 92 9.05 -9.12 10.38
CA GLY A 92 10.46 -9.46 10.55
C GLY A 92 11.36 -8.73 9.56
N LEU A 93 10.98 -8.72 8.27
CA LEU A 93 11.71 -8.03 7.22
C LEU A 93 11.80 -6.51 7.49
N ILE A 94 10.66 -5.87 7.76
CA ILE A 94 10.63 -4.43 8.02
C ILE A 94 11.38 -4.09 9.30
N SER A 95 11.27 -4.89 10.37
CA SER A 95 12.04 -4.67 11.60
C SER A 95 13.55 -4.72 11.36
N GLN A 96 14.01 -5.65 10.51
CA GLN A 96 15.42 -5.75 10.16
C GLN A 96 15.89 -4.52 9.38
N MET A 97 15.12 -4.10 8.37
CA MET A 97 15.44 -2.89 7.58
C MET A 97 15.46 -1.63 8.45
N VAL A 98 14.47 -1.45 9.32
CA VAL A 98 14.41 -0.31 10.24
C VAL A 98 15.64 -0.31 11.15
N SER A 99 15.98 -1.44 11.77
CA SER A 99 17.16 -1.55 12.63
C SER A 99 18.46 -1.21 11.88
N GLU A 100 18.59 -1.68 10.64
CA GLU A 100 19.77 -1.43 9.82
C GLU A 100 19.90 0.06 9.47
N TYR A 101 18.87 0.67 8.88
CA TYR A 101 18.94 2.05 8.41
C TYR A 101 18.92 3.09 9.54
N ASP A 102 18.31 2.76 10.68
CA ASP A 102 18.38 3.60 11.87
C ASP A 102 19.81 3.63 12.44
N SER A 103 20.50 2.48 12.46
CA SER A 103 21.92 2.42 12.88
C SER A 103 22.86 3.20 11.96
N GLN A 104 22.48 3.36 10.68
CA GLN A 104 23.21 4.15 9.69
C GLN A 104 22.85 5.65 9.75
N GLY A 105 21.81 6.02 10.51
CA GLY A 105 21.34 7.40 10.62
C GLY A 105 20.69 7.94 9.33
N THR A 106 20.22 7.05 8.45
CA THR A 106 19.60 7.43 7.16
C THR A 106 18.07 7.45 7.21
N LEU A 107 17.48 6.89 8.27
CA LEU A 107 16.04 6.79 8.43
C LEU A 107 15.46 8.13 8.94
N ASP A 108 14.48 8.66 8.22
CA ASP A 108 13.67 9.78 8.68
C ASP A 108 12.56 9.27 9.62
N HIS A 109 12.39 9.94 10.75
CA HIS A 109 11.39 9.64 11.77
C HIS A 109 10.26 10.67 11.81
N GLN A 110 10.28 11.66 10.90
CA GLN A 110 9.20 12.63 10.81
C GLN A 110 7.90 11.93 10.35
N PRO A 111 6.76 12.23 10.99
CA PRO A 111 5.49 11.68 10.57
C PRO A 111 5.18 12.01 9.11
N LEU A 112 4.76 11.00 8.36
CA LEU A 112 4.32 11.20 6.99
C LEU A 112 3.02 12.02 6.96
N PRO A 113 2.88 13.00 6.06
CA PRO A 113 1.64 13.74 5.90
C PRO A 113 0.52 12.79 5.48
N SER A 114 -0.57 12.76 6.25
CA SER A 114 -1.75 11.98 5.90
C SER A 114 -2.60 12.73 4.88
N GLY A 115 -2.74 12.14 3.69
CA GLY A 115 -3.70 12.57 2.67
C GLY A 115 -5.06 11.88 2.76
N TYR A 116 -5.26 11.02 3.77
CA TYR A 116 -6.47 10.22 3.92
C TYR A 116 -7.69 11.11 4.12
N ARG A 117 -8.75 10.83 3.36
CA ARG A 117 -10.05 11.48 3.52
C ARG A 117 -11.06 10.42 3.96
N PRO A 118 -11.69 10.57 5.14
CA PRO A 118 -12.74 9.65 5.56
C PRO A 118 -13.93 9.73 4.60
N SER A 119 -14.62 8.59 4.43
CA SER A 119 -15.87 8.55 3.67
C SER A 119 -16.98 9.34 4.36
N GLU A 120 -17.93 9.83 3.57
CA GLU A 120 -19.16 10.45 4.10
C GLU A 120 -19.94 9.48 5.01
N ASP A 121 -20.49 10.01 6.09
CA ASP A 121 -21.38 9.27 6.97
C ASP A 121 -22.76 9.16 6.32
N THR A 122 -23.15 7.93 5.98
CA THR A 122 -24.37 7.64 5.23
C THR A 122 -25.08 6.45 5.87
N THR A 123 -26.40 6.34 5.70
CA THR A 123 -27.19 5.23 6.26
C THR A 123 -26.73 3.85 5.73
N LEU A 124 -26.27 3.78 4.49
CA LEU A 124 -25.73 2.56 3.89
C LEU A 124 -24.33 2.82 3.34
N SER A 125 -23.36 2.00 3.75
CA SER A 125 -21.98 2.08 3.27
C SER A 125 -21.58 0.79 2.54
N PHE A 126 -21.44 0.89 1.21
CA PHE A 126 -21.07 -0.21 0.31
C PHE A 126 -21.85 -1.53 0.51
N PRO A 127 -23.20 -1.53 0.52
CA PRO A 127 -23.99 -2.77 0.65
C PRO A 127 -23.68 -3.71 -0.52
N GLY A 128 -23.10 -4.88 -0.22
CA GLY A 128 -22.66 -5.82 -1.25
C GLY A 128 -23.76 -6.77 -1.75
N LYS A 129 -24.75 -7.06 -0.91
CA LYS A 129 -25.87 -7.98 -1.19
C LYS A 129 -27.09 -7.57 -0.38
N VAL A 130 -28.28 -7.88 -0.90
CA VAL A 130 -29.56 -7.84 -0.19
C VAL A 130 -30.29 -9.15 -0.48
N LEU A 131 -30.96 -9.72 0.52
CA LEU A 131 -31.80 -10.89 0.32
C LEU A 131 -33.18 -10.42 -0.13
N ALA A 132 -33.71 -11.05 -1.18
CA ALA A 132 -35.09 -10.91 -1.61
C ALA A 132 -35.98 -11.90 -0.85
#